data_AF-A0A1H6HXN9-F1
#
_entry.id   AF-A0A1H6HXN9-F1
#
_cell.length_a   1.000
_cell.length_b   1.000
_cell.length_c   1.000
_cell.angle_alpha   90.00
_cell.angle_beta   90.00
_cell.angle_gamma   90.00
#
_symmetry.space_group_name_H-M   'P 1'
#
loop_
_entity.id
_entity.type
_entity.pdbx_description
1 polymer ?
#
loop_
_entity_poly.entity_id
_entity_poly.type
_entity_poly.pdbx_seq_one_letter_code
_entity_poly.pdbx_strand_id
1 'polypeptide(L)'
;MIGNRFYDKIHNWLLPVPEQQCDVFPPLHHYSTPFKKLIIDYLAWNGIDKKGNITSNKVYPTRMEILENRTILRKCGFTTADIEKLIVLEFLDMKRNIPDLDSEMFVSIFEENYHNLKLVKLTTLEAQKSNETTKWHYDNIKGFLIEIQGYLEAKHLRTRIECDFSETRNWYNTAKVEEFVTPFAKIGLNCNKSARFSINYFINPHLRELIGESLVDNLEKRFNEFITGEMKDHVKMIPLNRRYDRYFEELLRFTRTFPNYKAVITDKNSLEIERQT
;
A
#
# COMPACT_ATOMS: atom_id res chain seq x y z
N MET A 1 6.51 -34.19 38.94
CA MET A 1 7.46 -33.10 38.63
C MET A 1 6.93 -32.34 37.42
N ILE A 2 6.21 -31.24 37.65
CA ILE A 2 5.62 -30.40 36.61
C ILE A 2 6.52 -29.16 36.51
N GLY A 3 7.51 -29.23 35.64
CA GLY A 3 8.45 -28.15 35.38
C GLY A 3 7.96 -27.24 34.26
N ASN A 4 7.71 -25.97 34.60
CA ASN A 4 8.13 -24.80 33.82
C ASN A 4 7.68 -24.56 32.37
N ARG A 5 6.44 -24.91 31.99
CA ARG A 5 5.82 -24.33 30.76
C ARG A 5 5.64 -22.80 30.79
N PHE A 6 5.72 -22.18 31.96
CA PHE A 6 5.63 -20.73 32.11
C PHE A 6 6.97 -20.04 31.78
N TYR A 7 8.09 -20.67 32.10
CA TYR A 7 9.42 -20.13 31.80
C TYR A 7 9.78 -20.21 30.31
N ASP A 8 9.34 -21.25 29.60
CA ASP A 8 9.59 -21.36 28.15
C ASP A 8 8.87 -20.26 27.35
N LYS A 9 7.72 -19.76 27.84
CA LYS A 9 7.02 -18.62 27.22
C LYS A 9 7.75 -17.30 27.47
N ILE A 10 8.38 -17.11 28.63
CA ILE A 10 9.15 -15.91 28.96
C ILE A 10 10.51 -15.92 28.24
N HIS A 11 11.12 -17.10 28.04
CA HIS A 11 12.41 -17.19 27.36
C HIS A 11 12.33 -16.82 25.87
N ASN A 12 11.19 -17.10 25.22
CA ASN A 12 10.90 -16.61 23.86
C ASN A 12 10.61 -15.10 23.77
N TRP A 13 10.46 -14.40 24.91
CA TRP A 13 10.30 -12.93 24.97
C TRP A 13 11.62 -12.19 25.14
N LEU A 14 12.70 -12.89 25.55
CA LEU A 14 14.00 -12.30 25.88
C LEU A 14 15.07 -12.45 24.81
N LEU A 15 14.83 -13.30 23.80
CA LEU A 15 15.74 -13.44 22.66
C LEU A 15 15.17 -12.66 21.47
N PRO A 16 15.90 -11.66 20.93
CA PRO A 16 15.47 -10.99 19.72
C PRO A 16 15.47 -12.02 18.59
N VAL A 17 14.29 -12.32 18.05
CA VAL A 17 14.22 -12.78 16.65
C VAL A 17 14.99 -11.73 15.85
N PRO A 18 15.92 -12.07 14.94
CA PRO A 18 16.71 -11.07 14.25
C PRO A 18 15.77 -10.04 13.59
N GLU A 19 15.65 -8.86 14.20
CA GLU A 19 14.73 -7.76 13.84
C GLU A 19 15.17 -7.08 12.52
N GLN A 20 16.05 -7.72 11.75
CA GLN A 20 16.59 -7.23 10.50
C GLN A 20 16.07 -8.11 9.36
N GLN A 21 14.90 -7.76 8.82
CA GLN A 21 14.55 -7.86 7.38
C GLN A 21 13.04 -7.81 7.11
N CYS A 22 12.19 -7.84 8.13
CA CYS A 22 10.74 -7.87 7.91
C CYS A 22 10.13 -6.49 8.22
N ASP A 23 9.62 -5.84 7.18
CA ASP A 23 8.61 -4.76 7.24
C ASP A 23 9.07 -3.33 7.52
N VAL A 24 10.31 -2.97 7.19
CA VAL A 24 10.71 -1.56 6.97
C VAL A 24 10.95 -1.26 5.48
N PHE A 25 11.39 -2.27 4.72
CA PHE A 25 11.37 -2.25 3.26
C PHE A 25 10.77 -3.57 2.80
N PRO A 26 9.88 -3.58 1.79
CA PRO A 26 9.58 -4.84 1.10
C PRO A 26 10.90 -5.42 0.55
N PRO A 27 11.01 -6.74 0.39
CA PRO A 27 12.16 -7.34 -0.28
C PRO A 27 12.37 -6.66 -1.62
N LEU A 28 13.64 -6.40 -1.96
CA LEU A 28 14.09 -5.81 -3.21
C LEU A 28 13.53 -6.60 -4.41
N HIS A 29 12.37 -6.20 -4.92
CA HIS A 29 11.90 -6.65 -6.22
C HIS A 29 12.52 -5.74 -7.27
N HIS A 30 13.79 -5.98 -7.58
CA HIS A 30 14.27 -5.61 -8.91
C HIS A 30 13.44 -6.41 -9.89
N TYR A 31 12.65 -5.73 -10.71
CA TYR A 31 12.08 -6.39 -11.87
C TYR A 31 13.25 -6.96 -12.67
N SER A 32 13.20 -8.28 -12.83
CA SER A 32 14.23 -9.02 -13.53
C SER A 32 14.29 -8.54 -14.99
N THR A 33 15.40 -8.79 -15.68
CA THR A 33 15.60 -8.62 -17.12
C THR A 33 14.36 -8.93 -18.00
N PRO A 34 13.52 -9.95 -17.66
CA PRO A 34 12.22 -10.20 -18.28
C PRO A 34 11.21 -9.03 -18.38
N PHE A 35 11.06 -8.17 -17.37
CA PHE A 35 10.05 -7.09 -17.44
C PHE A 35 10.48 -5.97 -18.40
N LYS A 36 11.78 -5.64 -18.42
CA LYS A 36 12.39 -4.73 -19.41
C LYS A 36 12.13 -5.19 -20.84
N LYS A 37 12.35 -6.47 -21.12
CA LYS A 37 12.04 -7.06 -22.44
C LYS A 37 10.58 -6.83 -22.82
N LEU A 38 9.67 -7.13 -21.89
CA LEU A 38 8.23 -6.97 -22.10
C LEU A 38 7.83 -5.51 -22.41
N ILE A 39 8.43 -4.54 -21.73
CA ILE A 39 8.21 -3.11 -22.04
C ILE A 39 8.66 -2.78 -23.46
N ILE A 40 9.88 -3.18 -23.85
CA ILE A 40 10.44 -2.91 -25.18
C ILE A 40 9.57 -3.55 -26.28
N ASP A 41 9.14 -4.80 -26.08
CA ASP A 41 8.30 -5.50 -27.05
C ASP A 41 6.96 -4.77 -27.23
N TYR A 42 6.31 -4.35 -26.14
CA TYR A 42 5.06 -3.58 -26.20
C TYR A 42 5.21 -2.23 -26.91
N LEU A 43 6.32 -1.52 -26.70
CA LEU A 43 6.62 -0.31 -27.45
C LEU A 43 6.77 -0.60 -28.95
N ALA A 44 7.54 -1.63 -29.31
CA ALA A 44 7.77 -2.02 -30.70
C ALA A 44 6.47 -2.46 -31.42
N TRP A 45 5.60 -3.22 -30.74
CA TRP A 45 4.30 -3.65 -31.29
C TRP A 45 3.36 -2.47 -31.53
N ASN A 46 3.56 -1.38 -30.78
CA ASN A 46 2.82 -0.13 -30.93
C ASN A 46 3.55 0.91 -31.81
N GLY A 47 4.58 0.49 -32.56
CA GLY A 47 5.26 1.29 -33.58
C GLY A 47 6.33 2.24 -33.03
N ILE A 48 6.75 2.07 -31.77
CA ILE A 48 7.79 2.89 -31.13
C ILE A 48 9.12 2.15 -31.27
N ASP A 49 10.07 2.76 -31.99
CA ASP A 49 11.39 2.16 -32.21
C ASP A 49 12.33 2.33 -31.00
N LYS A 50 13.52 1.74 -31.06
CA LYS A 50 14.53 1.84 -29.99
C LYS A 50 14.96 3.27 -29.69
N LYS A 51 14.95 4.16 -30.70
CA LYS A 51 15.27 5.59 -30.56
C LYS A 51 14.07 6.41 -30.04
N GLY A 52 12.94 5.76 -29.79
CA GLY A 52 11.72 6.39 -29.33
C GLY A 52 10.91 7.09 -30.42
N ASN A 53 11.19 6.83 -31.70
CA ASN A 53 10.41 7.40 -32.80
C ASN A 53 9.12 6.63 -32.99
N ILE A 54 8.03 7.36 -33.20
CA ILE A 54 6.72 6.79 -33.56
C ILE A 54 6.73 6.57 -35.07
N THR A 55 6.64 5.31 -35.49
CA THR A 55 6.65 4.90 -36.89
C THR A 55 5.32 4.28 -37.28
N SER A 56 4.95 4.36 -38.56
CA SER A 56 3.79 3.65 -39.11
C SER A 56 4.00 2.13 -39.17
N ASN A 57 5.24 1.67 -39.04
CA ASN A 57 5.62 0.27 -39.16
C ASN A 57 5.49 -0.43 -37.82
N LYS A 58 4.26 -0.82 -37.46
CA LYS A 58 4.02 -1.66 -36.29
C LYS A 58 4.71 -3.01 -36.48
N VAL A 59 5.45 -3.44 -35.46
CA VAL A 59 5.98 -4.82 -35.42
C VAL A 59 4.81 -5.74 -35.09
N TYR A 60 4.43 -6.61 -36.03
CA TYR A 60 3.40 -7.62 -35.77
C TYR A 60 4.04 -8.80 -35.05
N PRO A 61 3.71 -9.05 -33.77
CA PRO A 61 4.31 -10.17 -33.05
C PRO A 61 3.83 -11.50 -33.59
N THR A 62 4.74 -12.47 -33.60
CA THR A 62 4.42 -13.86 -33.82
C THR A 62 3.59 -14.42 -32.66
N ARG A 63 2.85 -15.50 -32.92
CA ARG A 63 2.11 -16.22 -31.87
C ARG A 63 3.00 -16.65 -30.70
N MET A 64 4.25 -17.01 -30.98
CA MET A 64 5.21 -17.43 -29.96
C MET A 64 5.63 -16.27 -29.05
N GLU A 65 5.90 -15.09 -29.62
CA GLU A 65 6.24 -13.88 -28.84
C GLU A 65 5.05 -13.43 -27.98
N ILE A 66 3.82 -13.50 -28.50
CA ILE A 66 2.61 -13.21 -27.70
C ILE A 66 2.51 -14.15 -26.50
N LEU A 67 2.76 -15.45 -26.69
CA LEU A 67 2.72 -16.44 -25.62
C LEU A 67 3.85 -16.25 -24.60
N GLU A 68 5.05 -15.92 -25.07
CA GLU A 68 6.19 -15.61 -24.22
C GLU A 68 5.88 -14.39 -23.34
N ASN A 69 5.43 -13.28 -23.92
CA ASN A 69 5.13 -12.06 -23.17
C ASN A 69 3.95 -12.26 -22.22
N ARG A 70 2.93 -13.02 -22.58
CA ARG A 70 1.86 -13.41 -21.64
C ARG A 70 2.39 -14.24 -20.46
N THR A 71 3.38 -15.09 -20.70
CA THR A 71 4.00 -15.90 -19.65
C THR A 71 4.85 -15.05 -18.71
N ILE A 72 5.65 -14.14 -19.27
CA ILE A 72 6.43 -13.15 -18.50
C ILE A 72 5.48 -12.29 -17.67
N LEU A 73 4.41 -11.79 -18.29
CA LEU A 73 3.41 -10.94 -17.63
C LEU A 73 2.78 -11.63 -16.41
N ARG A 74 2.40 -12.91 -16.54
CA ARG A 74 1.90 -13.72 -15.44
C ARG A 74 2.94 -13.96 -14.36
N LYS A 75 4.20 -14.21 -14.71
CA LYS A 75 5.31 -14.32 -13.75
C LYS A 75 5.54 -13.01 -12.99
N CYS A 76 5.32 -11.87 -13.65
CA CYS A 76 5.32 -10.56 -13.02
C CYS A 76 4.05 -10.29 -12.18
N GLY A 77 3.07 -11.19 -12.16
CA GLY A 77 1.86 -11.11 -11.33
C GLY A 77 0.73 -10.27 -11.94
N PHE A 78 0.86 -9.84 -13.19
CA PHE A 78 -0.18 -9.12 -13.90
C PHE A 78 -1.17 -10.11 -14.54
N THR A 79 -2.46 -9.76 -14.50
CA THR A 79 -3.55 -10.61 -14.98
C THR A 79 -4.20 -10.07 -16.25
N THR A 80 -4.00 -8.78 -16.55
CA THR A 80 -4.62 -8.09 -17.70
C THR A 80 -3.57 -7.50 -18.64
N ALA A 81 -3.97 -7.25 -19.88
CA ALA A 81 -3.16 -6.55 -20.88
C ALA A 81 -3.17 -5.02 -20.67
N ASP A 82 -3.78 -4.51 -19.61
CA ASP A 82 -3.88 -3.06 -19.37
C ASP A 82 -2.51 -2.43 -19.09
N ILE A 83 -1.54 -3.23 -18.66
CA ILE A 83 -0.15 -2.81 -18.51
C ILE A 83 0.50 -2.41 -19.85
N GLU A 84 0.14 -3.06 -20.97
CA GLU A 84 0.62 -2.67 -22.30
C GLU A 84 0.14 -1.27 -22.65
N LYS A 85 -1.17 -1.02 -22.46
CA LYS A 85 -1.77 0.29 -22.68
C LYS A 85 -1.12 1.35 -21.81
N LEU A 86 -0.87 1.04 -20.52
CA LEU A 86 -0.23 1.96 -19.61
C LEU A 86 1.20 2.31 -20.06
N ILE A 87 2.00 1.31 -20.43
CA ILE A 87 3.36 1.49 -20.93
C ILE A 87 3.38 2.43 -22.14
N VAL A 88 2.51 2.20 -23.12
CA VAL A 88 2.43 3.03 -24.32
C VAL A 88 1.96 4.46 -23.98
N LEU A 89 0.95 4.61 -23.13
CA LEU A 89 0.44 5.92 -22.72
C LEU A 89 1.51 6.74 -21.97
N GLU A 90 2.21 6.12 -21.02
CA GLU A 90 3.28 6.80 -20.28
C GLU A 90 4.46 7.16 -21.18
N PHE A 91 4.85 6.29 -22.11
CA PHE A 91 5.90 6.62 -23.08
C PHE A 91 5.52 7.85 -23.90
N LEU A 92 4.32 7.87 -24.47
CA LEU A 92 3.87 8.96 -25.32
C LEU A 92 3.76 10.28 -24.54
N ASP A 93 3.32 10.23 -23.29
CA ASP A 93 3.25 11.41 -22.43
C ASP A 93 4.64 11.95 -22.08
N MET A 94 5.58 11.06 -21.71
CA MET A 94 6.97 11.46 -21.43
C MET A 94 7.68 11.97 -22.67
N LYS A 95 7.49 11.35 -23.84
CA LYS A 95 8.11 11.76 -25.11
C LYS A 95 7.73 13.18 -25.53
N ARG A 96 6.53 13.65 -25.18
CA ARG A 96 6.10 15.04 -25.41
C ARG A 96 6.94 16.04 -24.62
N ASN A 97 7.39 15.65 -23.42
CA ASN A 97 8.15 16.50 -22.52
C ASN A 97 9.67 16.30 -22.65
N ILE A 98 10.11 15.15 -23.17
CA ILE A 98 11.52 14.77 -23.34
C ILE A 98 11.71 14.30 -24.80
N PRO A 99 12.02 15.21 -25.75
CA PRO A 99 12.13 14.87 -27.16
C PRO A 99 13.17 13.79 -27.47
N ASP A 100 14.25 13.73 -26.70
CA ASP A 100 15.33 12.75 -26.86
C ASP A 100 15.09 11.44 -26.09
N LEU A 101 13.89 11.25 -25.52
CA LEU A 101 13.54 10.02 -24.81
C LEU A 101 13.58 8.82 -25.77
N ASP A 102 14.51 7.91 -25.50
CA ASP A 102 14.58 6.62 -26.16
C ASP A 102 13.91 5.51 -25.33
N SER A 103 13.79 4.32 -25.92
CA SER A 103 13.12 3.19 -25.25
C SER A 103 13.87 2.70 -24.01
N GLU A 104 15.19 2.79 -23.97
CA GLU A 104 16.02 2.27 -22.86
C GLU A 104 15.97 3.21 -21.65
N MET A 105 16.06 4.51 -21.90
CA MET A 105 15.84 5.56 -20.92
C MET A 105 14.43 5.46 -20.35
N PHE A 106 13.41 5.30 -21.20
CA PHE A 106 12.04 5.12 -20.74
C PHE A 106 11.87 3.88 -19.86
N VAL A 107 12.40 2.72 -20.25
CA VAL A 107 12.29 1.48 -19.45
C VAL A 107 12.79 1.70 -18.03
N SER A 108 13.95 2.36 -17.88
CA SER A 108 14.54 2.64 -16.57
C SER A 108 13.65 3.56 -15.73
N ILE A 109 13.17 4.65 -16.33
CA ILE A 109 12.26 5.61 -15.67
C ILE A 109 10.93 4.93 -15.29
N PHE A 110 10.37 4.11 -16.18
CA PHE A 110 9.10 3.44 -15.96
C PHE A 110 9.22 2.46 -14.78
N GLU A 111 10.25 1.61 -14.75
CA GLU A 111 10.45 0.67 -13.63
C GLU A 111 10.63 1.37 -12.28
N GLU A 112 11.41 2.46 -12.25
CA GLU A 112 11.65 3.25 -11.04
C GLU A 112 10.42 4.01 -10.54
N ASN A 113 9.44 4.28 -11.40
CA ASN A 113 8.27 5.10 -11.07
C ASN A 113 6.94 4.35 -11.27
N TYR A 114 6.99 3.04 -11.50
CA TYR A 114 5.80 2.24 -11.71
C TYR A 114 5.03 2.03 -10.39
N HIS A 115 3.74 2.33 -10.41
CA HIS A 115 2.83 2.09 -9.30
C HIS A 115 1.49 1.53 -9.80
N ASN A 116 0.95 0.52 -9.12
CA ASN A 116 -0.28 -0.18 -9.55
C ASN A 116 -1.48 0.78 -9.64
N LEU A 117 -1.48 1.86 -8.85
CA LEU A 117 -2.51 2.91 -8.90
C LEU A 117 -2.70 3.49 -10.31
N LYS A 118 -1.63 3.56 -11.12
CA LYS A 118 -1.71 4.07 -12.49
C LYS A 118 -2.59 3.19 -13.40
N LEU A 119 -2.71 1.90 -13.11
CA LEU A 119 -3.58 0.97 -13.85
C LEU A 119 -5.08 1.20 -13.56
N VAL A 120 -5.45 1.82 -12.43
CA VAL A 120 -6.86 1.97 -12.02
C VAL A 120 -7.68 2.69 -13.10
N LYS A 121 -7.12 3.71 -13.74
CA LYS A 121 -7.76 4.48 -14.82
C LYS A 121 -8.06 3.65 -16.08
N LEU A 122 -7.39 2.51 -16.25
CA LEU A 122 -7.52 1.64 -17.42
C LEU A 122 -8.44 0.43 -17.18
N THR A 123 -8.90 0.22 -15.94
CA THR A 123 -9.81 -0.87 -15.59
C THR A 123 -11.25 -0.60 -16.05
N THR A 124 -12.10 -1.63 -15.97
CA THR A 124 -13.52 -1.50 -16.30
C THR A 124 -14.24 -0.52 -15.37
N LEU A 125 -15.35 0.08 -15.83
CA LEU A 125 -16.15 1.00 -15.01
C LEU A 125 -16.63 0.34 -13.70
N GLU A 126 -16.98 -0.94 -13.75
CA GLU A 126 -17.34 -1.73 -12.56
C GLU A 126 -16.16 -1.82 -11.57
N ALA A 127 -14.95 -2.02 -12.07
CA ALA A 127 -13.76 -2.04 -11.24
C ALA A 127 -13.47 -0.70 -10.59
N GLN A 128 -13.64 0.39 -11.33
CA GLN A 128 -13.47 1.75 -10.82
C GLN A 128 -14.48 2.05 -9.72
N LYS A 129 -15.77 1.75 -9.92
CA LYS A 129 -16.81 1.89 -8.88
C LYS A 129 -16.49 1.07 -7.63
N SER A 130 -16.06 -0.18 -7.80
CA SER A 130 -15.65 -1.04 -6.67
C SER A 130 -14.46 -0.44 -5.90
N ASN A 131 -13.48 0.15 -6.60
CA ASN A 131 -12.35 0.82 -5.97
C ASN A 131 -12.78 2.10 -5.24
N GLU A 132 -13.69 2.90 -5.80
CA GLU A 132 -14.26 4.08 -5.15
C GLU A 132 -14.99 3.71 -3.85
N THR A 133 -15.84 2.69 -3.88
CA THR A 133 -16.49 2.15 -2.67
C THR A 133 -15.46 1.70 -1.64
N THR A 134 -14.43 0.98 -2.06
CA THR A 134 -13.34 0.54 -1.16
C THR A 134 -12.60 1.71 -0.53
N LYS A 135 -12.29 2.75 -1.31
CA LYS A 135 -11.64 3.98 -0.84
C LYS A 135 -12.53 4.72 0.17
N TRP A 136 -13.82 4.85 -0.12
CA TRP A 136 -14.79 5.46 0.79
C TRP A 136 -14.84 4.73 2.15
N HIS A 137 -14.87 3.40 2.15
CA HIS A 137 -14.80 2.62 3.40
C HIS A 137 -13.48 2.84 4.15
N TYR A 138 -12.35 2.86 3.44
CA TYR A 138 -11.05 3.16 4.02
C TYR A 138 -11.04 4.53 4.72
N ASP A 139 -11.57 5.57 4.06
CA ASP A 139 -11.64 6.93 4.61
C ASP A 139 -12.58 7.02 5.81
N ASN A 140 -13.70 6.27 5.80
CA ASN A 140 -14.57 6.15 6.96
C ASN A 140 -13.89 5.50 8.18
N ILE A 141 -13.07 4.46 7.97
CA ILE A 141 -12.30 3.85 9.05
C ILE A 141 -11.27 4.85 9.59
N LYS A 142 -10.58 5.59 8.70
CA LYS A 142 -9.68 6.68 9.11
C LYS A 142 -10.40 7.70 9.98
N GLY A 143 -11.55 8.21 9.52
CA GLY A 143 -12.36 9.18 10.25
C GLY A 143 -12.75 8.69 11.64
N PHE A 144 -13.19 7.44 11.75
CA PHE A 144 -13.54 6.83 13.03
C PHE A 144 -12.34 6.66 13.98
N LEU A 145 -11.17 6.26 13.46
CA LEU A 145 -9.94 6.21 14.27
C LEU A 145 -9.52 7.60 14.77
N ILE A 146 -9.67 8.64 13.94
CA ILE A 146 -9.42 10.03 14.33
C ILE A 146 -10.39 10.45 15.44
N GLU A 147 -11.67 10.07 15.34
CA GLU A 147 -12.67 10.36 16.37
C GLU A 147 -12.28 9.74 17.71
N ILE A 148 -11.90 8.46 17.72
CA ILE A 148 -11.39 7.78 18.93
C ILE A 148 -10.21 8.56 19.52
N GLN A 149 -9.26 8.99 18.69
CA GLN A 149 -8.14 9.81 19.15
C GLN A 149 -8.60 11.11 19.81
N GLY A 150 -9.64 11.76 19.30
CA GLY A 150 -10.20 12.98 19.89
C GLY A 150 -10.63 12.83 21.36
N TYR A 151 -11.01 11.62 21.79
CA TYR A 151 -11.41 11.34 23.18
C TYR A 151 -10.23 11.01 24.12
N LEU A 152 -9.01 10.80 23.60
CA LEU A 152 -7.88 10.32 24.41
C LEU A 152 -7.13 11.47 25.08
N GLU A 153 -6.85 11.32 26.38
CA GLU A 153 -6.10 12.32 27.16
C GLU A 153 -4.64 12.44 26.69
N ALA A 154 -3.97 11.29 26.57
CA ALA A 154 -2.54 11.23 26.29
C ALA A 154 -2.23 11.68 24.85
N LYS A 155 -1.41 12.72 24.72
CA LYS A 155 -0.96 13.26 23.42
C LYS A 155 -0.34 12.20 22.51
N HIS A 156 0.42 11.25 23.07
CA HIS A 156 1.00 10.15 22.30
C HIS A 156 -0.09 9.32 21.60
N LEU A 157 -1.18 8.98 22.30
CA LEU A 157 -2.32 8.24 21.74
C LEU A 157 -3.08 9.02 20.67
N ARG A 158 -3.06 10.35 20.75
CA ARG A 158 -3.60 11.28 19.74
C ARG A 158 -2.68 11.53 18.57
N THR A 159 -1.46 11.00 18.60
CA THR A 159 -0.53 11.12 17.48
C THR A 159 -0.86 10.05 16.46
N ARG A 160 -0.89 10.42 15.19
CA ARG A 160 -1.06 9.51 14.06
C ARG A 160 -0.05 9.81 12.98
N ILE A 161 0.20 8.83 12.14
CA ILE A 161 1.10 8.93 11.00
C ILE A 161 0.28 8.64 9.76
N GLU A 162 0.31 9.59 8.82
CA GLU A 162 -0.33 9.48 7.53
C GLU A 162 0.77 9.41 6.47
N CYS A 163 0.65 8.47 5.54
CA CYS A 163 1.57 8.34 4.42
C CYS A 163 0.80 8.14 3.12
N ASP A 164 1.14 8.96 2.13
CA ASP A 164 0.66 8.85 0.76
C ASP A 164 1.81 8.37 -0.14
N PHE A 165 1.60 7.23 -0.79
CA PHE A 165 2.58 6.60 -1.67
C PHE A 165 2.32 6.91 -3.14
N SER A 166 1.23 7.63 -3.47
CA SER A 166 0.87 7.97 -4.85
C SER A 166 1.86 8.94 -5.50
N GLU A 167 2.51 9.79 -4.70
CA GLU A 167 3.44 10.82 -5.17
C GLU A 167 4.93 10.44 -4.99
N THR A 168 5.22 9.32 -4.33
CA THR A 168 6.59 8.91 -4.07
C THR A 168 7.20 8.16 -5.25
N ARG A 169 8.46 8.47 -5.58
CA ARG A 169 9.31 7.54 -6.37
C ARG A 169 9.18 6.18 -5.72
N ASN A 170 8.91 5.15 -6.52
CA ASN A 170 8.52 3.83 -6.05
C ASN A 170 9.56 3.29 -5.06
N TRP A 171 9.30 3.39 -3.74
CA TRP A 171 10.17 2.83 -2.68
C TRP A 171 10.02 1.31 -2.60
N TYR A 172 10.09 0.67 -3.76
CA TYR A 172 9.93 -0.77 -3.96
C TYR A 172 8.58 -1.33 -3.51
N ASN A 173 7.58 -0.45 -3.36
CA ASN A 173 6.22 -0.83 -2.99
C ASN A 173 5.24 -0.31 -4.05
N THR A 174 5.06 -1.12 -5.09
CA THR A 174 4.17 -0.73 -6.20
C THR A 174 2.69 -0.86 -5.86
N ALA A 175 2.36 -1.42 -4.69
CA ALA A 175 1.00 -1.78 -4.34
C ALA A 175 0.37 -0.85 -3.31
N LYS A 176 1.14 -0.28 -2.37
CA LYS A 176 0.60 0.49 -1.26
C LYS A 176 0.20 1.88 -1.72
N VAL A 177 -1.03 2.29 -1.47
CA VAL A 177 -1.56 3.59 -1.89
C VAL A 177 -1.47 4.58 -0.73
N GLU A 178 -2.06 4.21 0.41
CA GLU A 178 -2.05 5.04 1.62
C GLU A 178 -1.81 4.17 2.86
N GLU A 179 -1.20 4.74 3.89
CA GLU A 179 -1.07 4.14 5.21
C GLU A 179 -1.47 5.13 6.29
N PHE A 180 -2.21 4.64 7.27
CA PHE A 180 -2.65 5.39 8.43
C PHE A 180 -2.35 4.57 9.68
N VAL A 181 -1.57 5.14 10.59
CA VAL A 181 -1.05 4.45 11.77
C VAL A 181 -1.31 5.28 13.02
N THR A 182 -1.89 4.65 14.04
CA THR A 182 -2.01 5.18 15.41
C THR A 182 -1.27 4.24 16.37
N PRO A 183 -1.06 4.60 17.65
CA PRO A 183 -0.45 3.71 18.64
C PRO A 183 -1.21 2.42 18.91
N PHE A 184 -2.48 2.34 18.48
CA PHE A 184 -3.37 1.22 18.78
C PHE A 184 -3.95 0.53 17.53
N ALA A 185 -3.86 1.13 16.35
CA ALA A 185 -4.35 0.52 15.11
C ALA A 185 -3.56 1.00 13.89
N LYS A 186 -3.52 0.14 12.87
CA LYS A 186 -2.93 0.42 11.57
C LYS A 186 -3.92 0.02 10.49
N ILE A 187 -4.10 0.88 9.49
CA ILE A 187 -4.84 0.57 8.27
C ILE A 187 -4.05 1.02 7.04
N GLY A 188 -4.08 0.22 5.99
CA GLY A 188 -3.42 0.53 4.73
C GLY A 188 -4.32 0.24 3.55
N LEU A 189 -4.42 1.19 2.63
CA LEU A 189 -5.06 1.02 1.34
C LEU A 189 -4.03 0.50 0.34
N ASN A 190 -4.33 -0.61 -0.33
CA ASN A 190 -3.45 -1.24 -1.29
C ASN A 190 -4.17 -1.38 -2.63
N CYS A 191 -3.39 -1.42 -3.71
CA CYS A 191 -3.81 -1.63 -5.08
C CYS A 191 -3.00 -2.80 -5.64
N ASN A 192 -3.67 -3.90 -6.00
CA ASN A 192 -2.97 -5.05 -6.56
C ASN A 192 -2.65 -4.87 -8.05
N LYS A 193 -1.95 -5.83 -8.65
CA LYS A 193 -1.56 -5.81 -10.07
C LYS A 193 -2.73 -5.97 -11.05
N SER A 194 -3.93 -6.27 -10.55
CA SER A 194 -5.19 -6.23 -11.30
C SER A 194 -5.91 -4.88 -11.13
N ALA A 195 -5.22 -3.87 -10.56
CA ALA A 195 -5.76 -2.56 -10.22
C ALA A 195 -7.02 -2.58 -9.33
N ARG A 196 -7.12 -3.56 -8.43
CA ARG A 196 -8.19 -3.62 -7.43
C ARG A 196 -7.70 -3.16 -6.06
N PHE A 197 -8.54 -2.39 -5.38
CA PHE A 197 -8.26 -1.92 -4.04
C PHE A 197 -8.57 -2.99 -2.97
N SER A 198 -7.77 -2.96 -1.91
CA SER A 198 -8.00 -3.72 -0.69
C SER A 198 -7.50 -2.96 0.54
N ILE A 199 -8.10 -3.24 1.68
CA ILE A 199 -7.78 -2.65 2.97
C ILE A 199 -7.11 -3.72 3.82
N ASN A 200 -5.89 -3.44 4.26
CA ASN A 200 -5.24 -4.25 5.27
C ASN A 200 -5.31 -3.51 6.60
N TYR A 201 -5.60 -4.23 7.68
CA TYR A 201 -5.62 -3.64 9.01
C TYR A 201 -4.90 -4.48 10.05
N PHE A 202 -4.53 -3.84 11.15
CA PHE A 202 -3.99 -4.45 12.34
C PHE A 202 -4.48 -3.67 13.57
N ILE A 203 -4.83 -4.39 14.62
CA ILE A 203 -5.23 -3.83 15.92
C ILE A 203 -4.22 -4.30 16.95
N ASN A 204 -3.72 -3.37 17.77
CA ASN A 204 -2.77 -3.66 18.83
C ASN A 204 -3.42 -4.62 19.86
N PRO A 205 -2.81 -5.76 20.21
CA PRO A 205 -3.34 -6.67 21.23
C PRO A 205 -3.61 -6.02 22.59
N HIS A 206 -2.90 -4.93 22.91
CA HIS A 206 -3.08 -4.15 24.14
C HIS A 206 -4.09 -3.01 24.00
N LEU A 207 -5.00 -3.08 23.02
CA LEU A 207 -6.00 -2.03 22.73
C LEU A 207 -6.77 -1.58 23.99
N ARG A 208 -7.20 -2.53 24.84
CA ARG A 208 -7.96 -2.25 26.08
C ARG A 208 -7.18 -1.40 27.08
N GLU A 209 -5.89 -1.67 27.22
CA GLU A 209 -4.99 -0.90 28.08
C GLU A 209 -4.74 0.51 27.52
N LEU A 210 -4.77 0.66 26.19
CA LEU A 210 -4.44 1.92 25.53
C LEU A 210 -5.62 2.89 25.46
N ILE A 211 -6.82 2.43 25.11
CA ILE A 211 -7.96 3.32 24.85
C ILE A 211 -9.16 3.10 25.78
N GLY A 212 -9.08 2.14 26.70
CA GLY A 212 -10.15 1.82 27.64
C GLY A 212 -11.30 1.00 27.02
N GLU A 213 -12.01 0.25 27.86
CA GLU A 213 -12.98 -0.76 27.43
C GLU A 213 -14.11 -0.21 26.56
N SER A 214 -14.68 0.96 26.92
CA SER A 214 -15.81 1.54 26.20
C SER A 214 -15.48 1.92 24.75
N LEU A 215 -14.27 2.39 24.48
CA LEU A 215 -13.82 2.71 23.12
C LEU A 215 -13.39 1.45 22.36
N VAL A 216 -12.85 0.44 23.05
CA VAL A 216 -12.51 -0.85 22.44
C VAL A 216 -13.73 -1.53 21.87
N ASP A 217 -14.80 -1.66 22.64
CA ASP A 217 -15.97 -2.43 22.20
C ASP A 217 -16.62 -1.77 20.95
N ASN A 218 -16.62 -0.44 20.90
CA ASN A 218 -17.03 0.32 19.71
C ASN A 218 -16.10 0.07 18.51
N LEU A 219 -14.78 0.04 18.73
CA LEU A 219 -13.80 -0.21 17.69
C LEU A 219 -13.90 -1.63 17.12
N GLU A 220 -13.95 -2.63 17.98
CA GLU A 220 -14.09 -4.03 17.62
C GLU A 220 -15.40 -4.28 16.87
N LYS A 221 -16.51 -3.72 17.35
CA LYS A 221 -17.80 -3.79 16.65
C LYS A 221 -17.71 -3.21 15.25
N ARG A 222 -17.12 -2.02 15.10
CA ARG A 222 -17.01 -1.35 13.81
C ARG A 222 -16.15 -2.13 12.82
N PHE A 223 -15.02 -2.68 13.26
CA PHE A 223 -14.22 -3.57 12.40
C PHE A 223 -14.96 -4.86 12.05
N ASN A 224 -15.69 -5.47 12.99
CA ASN A 224 -16.49 -6.66 12.73
C ASN A 224 -17.58 -6.42 11.67
N GLU A 225 -18.23 -5.25 11.68
CA GLU A 225 -19.18 -4.84 10.63
C GLU A 225 -18.48 -4.79 9.25
N PHE A 226 -17.26 -4.27 9.18
CA PHE A 226 -16.51 -4.21 7.91
C PHE A 226 -16.06 -5.59 7.42
N ILE A 227 -15.66 -6.48 8.33
CA ILE A 227 -15.13 -7.82 7.97
C ILE A 227 -16.25 -8.79 7.61
N THR A 228 -17.46 -8.62 8.18
CA THR A 228 -18.59 -9.52 7.93
C THR A 228 -19.58 -8.99 6.90
N GLY A 229 -19.53 -7.69 6.60
CA GLY A 229 -20.41 -7.02 5.64
C GLY A 229 -19.91 -7.08 4.19
N GLU A 230 -20.30 -6.09 3.40
CA GLU A 230 -20.05 -5.97 1.95
C GLU A 230 -18.55 -5.94 1.60
N MET A 231 -17.70 -5.60 2.55
CA MET A 231 -16.25 -5.41 2.35
C MET A 231 -15.41 -6.64 2.74
N LYS A 232 -16.05 -7.76 3.12
CA LYS A 232 -15.37 -8.98 3.59
C LYS A 232 -14.21 -9.43 2.71
N ASP A 233 -14.39 -9.44 1.40
CA ASP A 233 -13.38 -9.93 0.45
C ASP A 233 -12.28 -8.90 0.15
N HIS A 234 -12.48 -7.65 0.58
CA HIS A 234 -11.58 -6.53 0.37
C HIS A 234 -10.83 -6.11 1.64
N VAL A 235 -11.26 -6.56 2.82
CA VAL A 235 -10.67 -6.21 4.12
C VAL A 235 -9.97 -7.42 4.71
N LYS A 236 -8.70 -7.28 5.08
CA LYS A 236 -7.93 -8.38 5.68
C LYS A 236 -7.11 -7.91 6.88
N MET A 237 -7.17 -8.68 7.96
CA MET A 237 -6.23 -8.51 9.07
C MET A 237 -4.86 -9.05 8.66
N ILE A 238 -3.83 -8.23 8.78
CA ILE A 238 -2.44 -8.68 8.60
C ILE A 238 -1.74 -8.60 9.96
N PRO A 239 -1.32 -9.74 10.54
CA PRO A 239 -0.57 -9.71 11.78
C PRO A 239 0.75 -9.00 11.57
N LEU A 240 1.17 -8.21 12.56
CA LEU A 240 2.51 -7.66 12.58
C LEU A 240 3.43 -8.66 13.28
N ASN A 241 4.46 -9.11 12.56
CA ASN A 241 5.50 -9.98 13.08
C ASN A 241 6.54 -9.20 13.92
N ARG A 242 6.11 -8.12 14.58
CA ARG A 242 6.94 -7.28 15.45
C ARG A 242 6.11 -6.55 16.48
N ARG A 243 6.78 -6.11 17.54
CA ARG A 243 6.21 -5.28 18.60
C ARG A 243 5.67 -3.96 18.04
N TYR A 244 4.38 -3.73 18.22
CA TYR A 244 3.69 -2.59 17.57
C TYR A 244 4.07 -1.24 18.15
N ASP A 245 4.37 -1.17 19.43
CA ASP A 245 4.90 0.02 20.09
C ASP A 245 6.23 0.47 19.47
N ARG A 246 7.16 -0.47 19.25
CA ARG A 246 8.43 -0.20 18.56
C ARG A 246 8.21 0.21 17.11
N TYR A 247 7.31 -0.49 16.40
CA TYR A 247 6.91 -0.15 15.02
C TYR A 247 6.47 1.31 14.91
N PHE A 248 5.59 1.74 15.81
CA PHE A 248 5.03 3.09 15.80
C PHE A 248 6.10 4.16 16.08
N GLU A 249 6.96 3.93 17.08
CA GLU A 249 8.05 4.85 17.42
C GLU A 249 9.10 4.98 16.29
N GLU A 250 9.41 3.89 15.60
CA GLU A 250 10.29 3.91 14.42
C GLU A 250 9.67 4.74 13.29
N LEU A 251 8.39 4.53 12.99
CA LEU A 251 7.70 5.35 11.99
C LEU A 251 7.64 6.82 12.39
N LEU A 252 7.45 7.14 13.68
CA LEU A 252 7.51 8.52 14.15
C LEU A 252 8.88 9.14 13.88
N ARG A 253 9.98 8.39 14.05
CA ARG A 253 11.32 8.88 13.67
C ARG A 253 11.41 9.12 12.16
N PHE A 254 10.81 8.24 11.35
CA PHE A 254 10.80 8.39 9.90
C PHE A 254 10.09 9.64 9.42
N THR A 255 9.04 10.11 10.12
CA THR A 255 8.37 11.37 9.77
C THR A 255 9.30 12.60 9.81
N ARG A 256 10.46 12.48 10.46
CA ARG A 256 11.48 13.55 10.51
C ARG A 256 12.48 13.49 9.36
N THR A 257 12.63 12.34 8.71
CA THR A 257 13.63 12.10 7.66
C THR A 257 13.00 11.89 6.28
N PHE A 258 11.75 11.43 6.24
CA PHE A 258 11.06 11.02 5.03
C PHE A 258 9.81 11.89 4.84
N PRO A 259 9.77 12.74 3.79
CA PRO A 259 8.76 13.79 3.65
C PRO A 259 7.35 13.28 3.38
N ASN A 260 7.20 12.04 2.90
CA ASN A 260 5.92 11.37 2.67
C ASN A 260 5.27 10.84 3.96
N TYR A 261 6.01 10.73 5.06
CA TYR A 261 5.45 10.35 6.36
C TYR A 261 5.13 11.62 7.15
N LYS A 262 3.84 11.87 7.39
CA LYS A 262 3.37 13.03 8.15
C LYS A 262 2.87 12.60 9.51
N ALA A 263 3.54 13.07 10.57
CA ALA A 263 3.00 12.98 11.92
C ALA A 263 1.97 14.09 12.15
N VAL A 264 0.78 13.71 12.61
CA VAL A 264 -0.30 14.64 12.96
C VAL A 264 -0.77 14.35 14.38
N ILE A 265 -1.05 15.39 15.15
CA ILE A 265 -1.66 15.25 16.48
C ILE A 265 -3.12 15.66 16.33
N THR A 266 -4.04 14.77 16.68
CA THR A 266 -5.47 15.07 16.71
C THR A 266 -5.76 15.95 17.92
N ASP A 267 -6.51 17.03 17.72
CA ASP A 267 -6.97 17.86 18.83
C ASP A 267 -7.93 17.08 19.72
N LYS A 268 -7.92 17.40 21.01
CA LYS A 268 -8.84 16.78 21.95
C LYS A 268 -10.23 17.35 21.70
N ASN A 269 -11.24 16.49 21.64
CA ASN A 269 -12.63 16.95 21.60
C ASN A 269 -12.88 17.76 22.87
N SER A 270 -13.18 19.05 22.71
CA SER A 270 -13.66 19.90 23.78
C SER A 270 -15.07 19.43 24.14
N LEU A 271 -15.17 18.42 25.00
CA LEU A 271 -16.37 18.25 25.80
C LEU A 271 -16.40 19.45 26.75
N GLU A 272 -17.20 20.46 26.39
CA GLU A 272 -17.89 21.25 27.41
C GLU A 272 -18.64 20.25 28.29
N ILE A 273 -17.99 19.81 29.36
CA ILE A 273 -18.67 19.23 30.51
C ILE A 273 -19.37 20.42 31.15
N GLU A 274 -20.51 20.83 30.57
CA GLU A 274 -21.50 21.57 31.32
C GLU A 274 -21.95 20.67 32.47
N ARG A 275 -21.38 21.01 33.62
CA ARG A 275 -21.84 20.72 34.97
C ARG A 275 -23.31 20.30 35.01
N GLN A 276 -23.56 19.06 35.39
CA GLN A 276 -24.63 18.77 36.34
C GLN A 276 -23.97 18.18 37.58
N THR A 277 -23.59 19.13 38.44
CA THR A 277 -23.31 18.92 39.86
C THR A 277 -24.63 19.00 40.60
#